data_AF-A0A397IH13-F1
#
_entry.id   AF-A0A397IH13-F1
#
_cell.length_a   1.000
_cell.length_b   1.000
_cell.length_c   1.000
_cell.angle_alpha   90.00
_cell.angle_beta   90.00
_cell.angle_gamma   90.00
#
_symmetry.space_group_name_H-M   'P 1'
#
loop_
_entity.id
_entity.type
_entity.pdbx_description
1 polymer ?
#
loop_
_entity_poly.entity_id
_entity_poly.type
_entity_poly.pdbx_seq_one_letter_code
_entity_poly.pdbx_strand_id
1 'polypeptide(L)'
;MNKHMQTIGMVVVPFLPLFTAVMNIVKSLNIICENAKYNERICKALLVRVEIIQHVVNSLLWKKKENVENFREQNYYHAWVRLIDVLTNIENFAKAVTQQAGLQKYSNANFLQQSFDRNIKEFKSVCTELQFKIALYSTQTFAVEPFLPLFSTVTNVVDGLYTTYENAKCNKKICLALIDCVEIVQQAVKSLVRRQHQQENVENFRNQTYYHSWIRFINVLKIKLSTVRFGPV
;
A
#
# COMPACT_ATOMS: atom_id res chain seq x y z
N MET A 1 15.63 -30.78 -4.66
CA MET A 1 14.63 -29.79 -4.18
C MET A 1 14.23 -30.17 -2.76
N ASN A 2 14.42 -29.28 -1.77
CA ASN A 2 14.36 -29.61 -0.33
C ASN A 2 12.90 -29.86 0.13
N LYS A 3 12.64 -30.95 0.89
CA LYS A 3 11.31 -31.33 1.45
C LYS A 3 10.60 -30.16 2.16
N HIS A 4 11.36 -29.27 2.78
CA HIS A 4 10.85 -28.07 3.44
C HIS A 4 10.23 -27.05 2.45
N MET A 5 10.80 -26.87 1.25
CA MET A 5 10.22 -25.99 0.22
C MET A 5 8.93 -26.55 -0.38
N GLN A 6 8.81 -27.88 -0.50
CA GLN A 6 7.56 -28.54 -0.93
C GLN A 6 6.45 -28.35 0.11
N THR A 7 6.78 -28.48 1.40
CA THR A 7 5.82 -28.30 2.50
C THR A 7 5.31 -26.86 2.58
N ILE A 8 6.19 -25.85 2.42
CA ILE A 8 5.80 -24.43 2.37
C ILE A 8 4.89 -24.14 1.18
N GLY A 9 5.20 -24.70 0.01
CA GLY A 9 4.37 -24.55 -1.19
C GLY A 9 2.93 -25.03 -0.95
N MET A 10 2.75 -26.19 -0.31
CA MET A 10 1.43 -26.76 -0.05
C MET A 10 0.56 -25.93 0.91
N VAL A 11 1.15 -25.29 1.92
CA VAL A 11 0.39 -24.50 2.92
C VAL A 11 -0.09 -23.16 2.33
N VAL A 12 0.64 -22.59 1.37
CA VAL A 12 0.29 -21.30 0.75
C VAL A 12 -0.74 -21.44 -0.38
N VAL A 13 -0.77 -22.58 -1.08
CA VAL A 13 -1.65 -22.83 -2.23
C VAL A 13 -3.12 -22.46 -1.97
N PRO A 14 -3.74 -22.82 -0.83
CA PRO A 14 -5.13 -22.46 -0.53
C PRO A 14 -5.41 -20.96 -0.45
N PHE A 15 -4.39 -20.14 -0.19
CA PHE A 15 -4.52 -18.68 -0.08
C PHE A 15 -4.39 -17.96 -1.42
N LEU A 16 -3.81 -18.59 -2.44
CA LEU A 16 -3.61 -17.96 -3.75
C LEU A 16 -4.94 -17.47 -4.37
N PRO A 17 -6.03 -18.26 -4.38
CA PRO A 17 -7.32 -17.78 -4.87
C PRO A 17 -7.86 -16.59 -4.06
N LEU A 18 -7.63 -16.57 -2.75
CA LEU A 18 -8.07 -15.47 -1.88
C LEU A 18 -7.31 -14.18 -2.19
N PHE A 19 -5.99 -14.27 -2.38
CA PHE A 19 -5.17 -13.13 -2.79
C PHE A 19 -5.62 -12.59 -4.15
N THR A 20 -5.84 -13.46 -5.13
CA THR A 20 -6.37 -13.06 -6.43
C THR A 20 -7.73 -12.37 -6.33
N ALA A 21 -8.64 -12.88 -5.49
CA ALA A 21 -9.94 -12.25 -5.26
C ALA A 21 -9.78 -10.85 -4.67
N VAL A 22 -8.95 -10.70 -3.62
CA VAL A 22 -8.65 -9.39 -3.01
C VAL A 22 -8.07 -8.42 -4.04
N MET A 23 -7.09 -8.85 -4.82
CA MET A 23 -6.46 -8.04 -5.88
C MET A 23 -7.46 -7.56 -6.94
N ASN A 24 -8.40 -8.42 -7.33
CA ASN A 24 -9.43 -8.07 -8.30
C ASN A 24 -10.39 -7.01 -7.74
N ILE A 25 -10.79 -7.13 -6.48
CA ILE A 25 -11.66 -6.14 -5.82
C ILE A 25 -10.92 -4.80 -5.67
N VAL A 26 -9.65 -4.82 -5.26
CA VAL A 26 -8.79 -3.62 -5.18
C VAL A 26 -8.74 -2.91 -6.54
N LYS A 27 -8.47 -3.65 -7.62
CA LYS A 27 -8.46 -3.08 -8.98
C LYS A 27 -9.80 -2.47 -9.38
N SER A 28 -10.91 -3.15 -9.06
CA SER A 28 -12.26 -2.62 -9.31
C SER A 28 -12.52 -1.32 -8.54
N LEU A 29 -12.15 -1.28 -7.25
CA LEU A 29 -12.25 -0.09 -6.40
C LEU A 29 -11.46 1.09 -6.94
N ASN A 30 -10.23 0.86 -7.44
CA ASN A 30 -9.44 1.90 -8.10
C ASN A 30 -10.20 2.49 -9.29
N ILE A 31 -10.72 1.65 -10.19
CA ILE A 31 -11.47 2.10 -11.37
C ILE A 31 -12.73 2.89 -10.96
N ILE A 32 -13.49 2.42 -9.97
CA ILE A 32 -14.71 3.09 -9.49
C ILE A 32 -14.37 4.48 -8.94
N CYS A 33 -13.33 4.58 -8.13
CA CYS A 33 -12.93 5.83 -7.49
C CYS A 33 -12.28 6.82 -8.46
N GLU A 34 -11.49 6.34 -9.43
CA GLU A 34 -10.90 7.17 -10.49
C GLU A 34 -11.97 7.80 -11.39
N ASN A 35 -13.06 7.06 -11.65
CA ASN A 35 -14.17 7.53 -12.49
C ASN A 35 -15.30 8.21 -11.70
N ALA A 36 -15.11 8.44 -10.40
CA ALA A 36 -16.13 8.99 -9.52
C ALA A 36 -16.44 10.46 -9.88
N LYS A 37 -17.70 10.73 -10.24
CA LYS A 37 -18.19 12.10 -10.50
C LYS A 37 -18.69 12.81 -9.24
N TYR A 38 -18.96 12.05 -8.18
CA TYR A 38 -19.51 12.52 -6.90
C TYR A 38 -18.76 11.88 -5.74
N ASN A 39 -18.83 12.51 -4.56
CA ASN A 39 -18.26 11.99 -3.32
C ASN A 39 -16.76 11.67 -3.40
N GLU A 40 -16.00 12.49 -4.14
CA GLU A 40 -14.56 12.33 -4.36
C GLU A 40 -13.75 12.17 -3.06
N ARG A 41 -14.15 12.88 -1.99
CA ARG A 41 -13.51 12.74 -0.66
C ARG A 41 -13.65 11.33 -0.08
N ILE A 42 -14.82 10.70 -0.25
CA ILE A 42 -15.06 9.32 0.17
C ILE A 42 -14.19 8.37 -0.66
N CYS A 43 -14.14 8.57 -1.98
CA CYS A 43 -13.28 7.80 -2.88
C CYS A 43 -11.79 7.87 -2.50
N LYS A 44 -11.26 9.08 -2.28
CA LYS A 44 -9.87 9.26 -1.81
C LYS A 44 -9.60 8.50 -0.52
N ALA A 45 -10.52 8.58 0.45
CA ALA A 45 -10.38 7.85 1.71
C ALA A 45 -10.41 6.32 1.51
N LEU A 46 -11.20 5.81 0.58
CA LEU A 46 -11.23 4.37 0.25
C LEU A 46 -9.96 3.93 -0.47
N LEU A 47 -9.47 4.72 -1.43
CA LEU A 47 -8.26 4.40 -2.21
C LEU A 47 -7.03 4.20 -1.34
N VAL A 48 -6.78 5.12 -0.40
CA VAL A 48 -5.65 5.01 0.54
C VAL A 48 -5.67 3.67 1.30
N ARG A 49 -6.86 3.17 1.66
CA ARG A 49 -7.03 1.91 2.39
C ARG A 49 -6.84 0.70 1.49
N VAL A 50 -7.32 0.78 0.26
CA VAL A 50 -7.21 -0.25 -0.77
C VAL A 50 -5.75 -0.44 -1.22
N GLU A 51 -4.99 0.65 -1.36
CA GLU A 51 -3.54 0.62 -1.66
C GLU A 51 -2.73 -0.09 -0.57
N ILE A 52 -3.12 0.06 0.70
CA ILE A 52 -2.48 -0.65 1.81
C ILE A 52 -2.68 -2.16 1.67
N ILE A 53 -3.90 -2.61 1.37
CA ILE A 53 -4.19 -4.04 1.16
C ILE A 53 -3.38 -4.58 -0.02
N GLN A 54 -3.35 -3.82 -1.12
CA GLN A 54 -2.55 -4.15 -2.30
C GLN A 54 -1.06 -4.36 -1.95
N HIS A 55 -0.49 -3.48 -1.13
CA HIS A 55 0.89 -3.60 -0.67
C HIS A 55 1.10 -4.84 0.21
N VAL A 56 0.19 -5.10 1.15
CA VAL A 56 0.27 -6.25 2.07
C VAL A 56 0.19 -7.58 1.31
N VAL A 57 -0.75 -7.73 0.38
CA VAL A 57 -0.88 -8.95 -0.45
C VAL A 57 0.41 -9.20 -1.24
N ASN A 58 0.95 -8.17 -1.90
CA ASN A 58 2.21 -8.29 -2.64
C ASN A 58 3.37 -8.67 -1.72
N SER A 59 3.44 -8.07 -0.52
CA SER A 59 4.47 -8.40 0.46
C SER A 59 4.40 -9.85 0.92
N LEU A 60 3.19 -10.37 1.15
CA LEU A 60 2.96 -11.76 1.57
C LEU A 60 3.30 -12.77 0.48
N LEU A 61 2.99 -12.44 -0.78
CA LEU A 61 3.39 -13.26 -1.94
C LEU A 61 4.92 -13.37 -2.04
N TRP A 62 5.64 -12.27 -1.80
CA TRP A 62 7.11 -12.27 -1.80
C TRP A 62 7.73 -12.94 -0.59
N LYS A 63 7.15 -12.72 0.59
CA LYS A 63 7.65 -13.23 1.88
C LYS A 63 6.91 -14.46 2.36
N LYS A 64 6.43 -15.29 1.43
CA LYS A 64 5.62 -16.46 1.75
C LYS A 64 6.31 -17.44 2.72
N LYS A 65 7.64 -17.50 2.70
CA LYS A 65 8.46 -18.33 3.60
C LYS A 65 8.51 -17.79 5.05
N GLU A 66 8.40 -16.47 5.23
CA GLU A 66 8.46 -15.81 6.54
C GLU A 66 7.10 -15.84 7.25
N ASN A 67 6.01 -16.12 6.52
CA ASN A 67 4.63 -16.09 7.03
C ASN A 67 3.98 -17.49 7.09
N VAL A 68 4.79 -18.55 6.99
CA VAL A 68 4.31 -19.94 6.89
C VAL A 68 3.46 -20.34 8.08
N GLU A 69 3.85 -19.94 9.29
CA GLU A 69 3.09 -20.29 10.50
C GLU A 69 1.68 -19.68 10.46
N ASN A 70 1.53 -18.44 10.00
CA ASN A 70 0.21 -17.84 9.83
C ASN A 70 -0.65 -18.60 8.80
N PHE A 71 -0.06 -19.09 7.71
CA PHE A 71 -0.81 -19.85 6.71
C PHE A 71 -1.27 -21.23 7.21
N ARG A 72 -0.73 -21.72 8.33
CA ARG A 72 -1.21 -22.95 8.97
C ARG A 72 -2.41 -22.71 9.87
N GLU A 73 -2.63 -21.47 10.30
CA GLU A 73 -3.70 -21.10 11.20
C GLU A 73 -5.04 -21.00 10.44
N GLN A 74 -6.01 -21.84 10.81
CA GLN A 74 -7.32 -21.81 10.19
C GLN A 74 -8.04 -20.47 10.40
N ASN A 75 -7.84 -19.84 11.56
CA ASN A 75 -8.38 -18.50 11.84
C ASN A 75 -7.81 -17.43 10.91
N TYR A 76 -6.55 -17.59 10.48
CA TYR A 76 -5.94 -16.68 9.51
C TYR A 76 -6.59 -16.82 8.13
N TYR A 77 -6.88 -18.05 7.70
CA TYR A 77 -7.66 -18.30 6.47
C TYR A 77 -9.05 -17.66 6.53
N HIS A 78 -9.78 -17.87 7.63
CA HIS A 78 -11.12 -17.28 7.81
C HIS A 78 -11.10 -15.75 7.82
N ALA A 79 -10.06 -15.14 8.39
CA ALA A 79 -9.89 -13.69 8.35
C ALA A 79 -9.66 -13.17 6.91
N TRP A 80 -9.00 -13.93 6.03
CA TRP A 80 -8.89 -13.59 4.60
C TRP A 80 -10.24 -13.69 3.87
N VAL A 81 -11.04 -14.72 4.15
CA VAL A 81 -12.40 -14.83 3.59
C VAL A 81 -13.24 -13.62 4.03
N ARG A 82 -13.20 -13.26 5.31
CA ARG A 82 -13.88 -12.07 5.82
C ARG A 82 -13.36 -10.78 5.21
N LEU A 83 -12.07 -10.68 4.90
CA LEU A 83 -11.51 -9.50 4.23
C LEU A 83 -12.12 -9.33 2.84
N ILE A 84 -12.33 -10.42 2.10
CA ILE A 84 -13.00 -10.40 0.80
C ILE A 84 -14.42 -9.85 0.96
N ASP A 85 -15.20 -10.37 1.90
CA ASP A 85 -16.57 -9.91 2.14
C ASP A 85 -16.63 -8.40 2.45
N VAL A 86 -15.73 -7.93 3.33
CA VAL A 86 -15.63 -6.51 3.70
C VAL A 86 -15.24 -5.65 2.49
N LEU A 87 -14.28 -6.08 1.69
CA LEU A 87 -13.87 -5.35 0.49
C LEU A 87 -14.98 -5.31 -0.56
N THR A 88 -15.74 -6.39 -0.73
CA THR A 88 -16.91 -6.43 -1.61
C THR A 88 -18.01 -5.46 -1.13
N ASN A 89 -18.25 -5.38 0.18
CA ASN A 89 -19.19 -4.40 0.74
C ASN A 89 -18.73 -2.96 0.48
N ILE A 90 -17.43 -2.68 0.65
CA ILE A 90 -16.82 -1.39 0.33
C ILE A 90 -16.95 -1.06 -1.15
N GLU A 91 -16.71 -2.04 -2.04
CA GLU A 91 -16.88 -1.89 -3.49
C GLU A 91 -18.31 -1.53 -3.88
N ASN A 92 -19.29 -2.24 -3.33
CA ASN A 92 -20.71 -1.96 -3.57
C ASN A 92 -21.13 -0.58 -3.05
N PHE A 93 -20.64 -0.20 -1.87
CA PHE A 93 -20.81 1.14 -1.32
C PHE A 93 -20.21 2.20 -2.25
N ALA A 94 -18.95 2.02 -2.67
CA ALA A 94 -18.26 2.94 -3.57
C ALA A 94 -19.05 3.12 -4.89
N LYS A 95 -19.50 2.03 -5.53
CA LYS A 95 -20.35 2.12 -6.74
C LYS A 95 -21.60 2.96 -6.50
N ALA A 96 -22.28 2.74 -5.39
CA ALA A 96 -23.53 3.41 -5.10
C ALA A 96 -23.36 4.91 -4.77
N VAL A 97 -22.27 5.31 -4.11
CA VAL A 97 -22.05 6.73 -3.75
C VAL A 97 -21.40 7.56 -4.87
N THR A 98 -20.84 6.90 -5.88
CA THR A 98 -20.12 7.57 -6.99
C THR A 98 -20.96 7.72 -8.26
N GLN A 99 -22.02 6.92 -8.39
CA GLN A 99 -22.91 6.94 -9.55
C GLN A 99 -24.22 7.67 -9.25
N GLN A 100 -24.72 8.42 -10.23
CA GLN A 100 -25.94 9.24 -10.11
C GLN A 100 -27.17 8.41 -9.67
N ALA A 101 -27.29 7.17 -10.16
CA ALA A 101 -28.39 6.28 -9.81
C ALA A 101 -28.38 5.81 -8.34
N GLY A 102 -27.21 5.73 -7.71
CA GLY A 102 -27.06 5.28 -6.32
C GLY A 102 -27.15 6.41 -5.28
N LEU A 103 -27.04 7.68 -5.71
CA LEU A 103 -27.17 8.84 -4.82
C LEU A 103 -28.55 8.95 -4.18
N GLN A 104 -29.62 8.46 -4.80
CA GLN A 104 -30.96 8.44 -4.18
C GLN A 104 -30.97 7.62 -2.88
N LYS A 105 -30.25 6.48 -2.86
CA LYS A 105 -30.11 5.61 -1.68
C LYS A 105 -29.34 6.25 -0.53
N TYR A 106 -28.45 7.20 -0.84
CA TYR A 106 -27.61 7.92 0.13
C TYR A 106 -27.89 9.42 0.17
N SER A 107 -29.10 9.83 -0.23
CA SER A 107 -29.55 11.22 -0.21
C SER A 107 -29.57 11.80 1.21
N ASN A 108 -29.71 10.93 2.22
CA ASN A 108 -29.53 11.28 3.62
C ASN A 108 -28.05 11.17 4.03
N ALA A 109 -27.44 12.33 4.33
CA ALA A 109 -26.04 12.44 4.76
C ALA A 109 -25.72 11.61 6.02
N ASN A 110 -26.65 11.49 6.96
CA ASN A 110 -26.44 10.69 8.17
C ASN A 110 -26.35 9.19 7.84
N PHE A 111 -27.18 8.70 6.92
CA PHE A 111 -27.16 7.31 6.48
C PHE A 111 -25.89 6.99 5.68
N LEU A 112 -25.45 7.93 4.83
CA LEU A 112 -24.18 7.85 4.12
C LEU A 112 -22.99 7.74 5.09
N GLN A 113 -22.94 8.62 6.09
CA GLN A 113 -21.88 8.62 7.09
C GLN A 113 -21.85 7.33 7.92
N GLN A 114 -23.01 6.87 8.41
CA GLN A 114 -23.09 5.62 9.16
C GLN A 114 -22.62 4.41 8.34
N SER A 115 -22.98 4.37 7.05
CA SER A 115 -22.57 3.30 6.14
C SER A 115 -21.07 3.32 5.90
N PHE A 116 -20.49 4.51 5.73
CA PHE A 116 -19.04 4.69 5.61
C PHE A 116 -18.33 4.24 6.89
N ASP A 117 -18.75 4.74 8.06
CA ASP A 117 -18.12 4.44 9.34
C ASP A 117 -18.19 2.94 9.67
N ARG A 118 -19.31 2.29 9.36
CA ARG A 118 -19.46 0.83 9.47
C ARG A 118 -18.44 0.08 8.61
N ASN A 119 -18.35 0.43 7.32
CA ASN A 119 -17.39 -0.17 6.41
C ASN A 119 -15.94 0.00 6.90
N ILE A 120 -15.59 1.20 7.39
CA ILE A 120 -14.25 1.46 7.93
C ILE A 120 -13.99 0.66 9.21
N LYS A 121 -14.98 0.52 10.09
CA LYS A 121 -14.86 -0.27 11.32
C LYS A 121 -14.64 -1.75 11.02
N GLU A 122 -15.43 -2.33 10.13
CA GLU A 122 -15.30 -3.73 9.72
C GLU A 122 -13.94 -3.99 9.04
N PHE A 123 -13.50 -3.09 8.15
CA PHE A 123 -12.19 -3.13 7.52
C PHE A 123 -11.04 -3.12 8.53
N LYS A 124 -11.10 -2.23 9.52
CA LYS A 124 -10.08 -2.15 10.57
C LYS A 124 -10.05 -3.42 11.42
N SER A 125 -11.21 -3.94 11.78
CA SER A 125 -11.32 -5.19 12.56
C SER A 125 -10.60 -6.34 11.86
N VAL A 126 -10.90 -6.58 10.58
CA VAL A 126 -10.30 -7.70 9.85
C VAL A 126 -8.81 -7.51 9.61
N CYS A 127 -8.35 -6.27 9.39
CA CYS A 127 -6.91 -5.97 9.31
C CYS A 127 -6.17 -6.27 10.61
N THR A 128 -6.79 -6.02 11.77
CA THR A 128 -6.23 -6.36 13.08
C THR A 128 -6.14 -7.87 13.27
N GLU A 129 -7.17 -8.62 12.88
CA GLU A 129 -7.18 -10.09 12.97
C GLU A 129 -6.10 -10.73 12.08
N LEU A 130 -5.88 -10.17 10.89
CA LEU A 130 -4.82 -10.59 9.98
C LEU A 130 -3.41 -10.15 10.44
N GLN A 131 -3.31 -9.50 11.61
CA GLN A 131 -2.09 -8.92 12.15
C GLN A 131 -1.35 -8.03 11.14
N PHE A 132 -2.10 -7.43 10.23
CA PHE A 132 -1.52 -6.46 9.35
C PHE A 132 -1.02 -5.32 10.25
N LYS A 133 0.25 -4.92 10.09
CA LYS A 133 0.84 -3.75 10.77
C LYS A 133 0.24 -2.44 10.20
N ILE A 134 -1.08 -2.39 10.13
CA ILE A 134 -1.94 -1.39 9.49
C ILE A 134 -2.43 -0.36 10.50
N ALA A 135 -2.22 -0.60 11.81
CA ALA A 135 -2.64 0.21 12.95
C ALA A 135 -3.27 1.57 12.55
N LEU A 136 -4.59 1.51 12.32
CA LEU A 136 -5.53 2.59 12.57
C LEU A 136 -5.17 3.96 11.97
N TYR A 137 -5.21 4.10 10.64
CA TYR A 137 -5.41 5.42 10.04
C TYR A 137 -6.85 5.92 10.36
N SER A 138 -7.02 6.60 11.49
CA SER A 138 -8.17 7.46 11.79
C SER A 138 -7.79 8.92 11.54
N THR A 139 -8.61 9.57 10.71
CA THR A 139 -9.04 11.00 10.71
C THR A 139 -8.01 12.14 10.72
N GLN A 140 -6.71 11.92 10.89
CA GLN A 140 -5.69 12.99 10.86
C GLN A 140 -4.77 12.93 9.63
N THR A 141 -5.31 12.49 8.49
CA THR A 141 -4.51 12.16 7.28
C THR A 141 -4.21 13.37 6.39
N PHE A 142 -4.79 14.55 6.62
CA PHE A 142 -4.64 15.69 5.69
C PHE A 142 -3.21 16.27 5.58
N ALA A 143 -2.42 16.23 6.65
CA ALA A 143 -1.05 16.77 6.61
C ALA A 143 -0.05 15.83 5.93
N VAL A 144 -0.35 14.52 5.88
CA VAL A 144 0.57 13.52 5.34
C VAL A 144 0.17 13.03 3.95
N GLU A 145 -1.10 13.20 3.57
CA GLU A 145 -1.63 12.90 2.24
C GLU A 145 -0.79 13.48 1.08
N PRO A 146 -0.28 14.74 1.16
CA PRO A 146 0.58 15.29 0.11
C PRO A 146 1.94 14.57 -0.03
N PHE A 147 2.39 13.87 1.01
CA PHE A 147 3.66 13.14 1.03
C PHE A 147 3.53 11.68 0.57
N LEU A 148 2.33 11.11 0.49
CA LEU A 148 2.14 9.72 0.03
C LEU A 148 2.65 9.49 -1.41
N PRO A 149 2.36 10.37 -2.40
CA PRO A 149 2.94 10.25 -3.74
C PRO A 149 4.46 10.39 -3.73
N LEU A 150 5.01 11.17 -2.79
CA LEU A 150 6.45 11.38 -2.64
C LEU A 150 7.13 10.12 -2.11
N PHE A 151 6.56 9.47 -1.09
CA PHE A 151 7.07 8.19 -0.57
C PHE A 151 6.98 7.06 -1.60
N SER A 152 5.88 7.00 -2.36
CA SER A 152 5.74 6.05 -3.47
C SER A 152 6.79 6.27 -4.55
N THR A 153 7.02 7.54 -4.94
CA THR A 153 8.06 7.91 -5.90
C THR A 153 9.45 7.48 -5.43
N VAL A 154 9.79 7.71 -4.16
CA VAL A 154 11.09 7.30 -3.60
C VAL A 154 11.22 5.78 -3.61
N THR A 155 10.17 5.05 -3.27
CA THR A 155 10.16 3.57 -3.30
C THR A 155 10.40 3.04 -4.72
N ASN A 156 9.70 3.59 -5.72
CA ASN A 156 9.86 3.17 -7.11
C ASN A 156 11.27 3.48 -7.67
N VAL A 157 11.85 4.61 -7.28
CA VAL A 157 13.24 4.97 -7.64
C VAL A 157 14.23 3.99 -7.02
N VAL A 158 14.04 3.64 -5.74
CA VAL A 158 14.88 2.67 -5.04
C VAL A 158 14.80 1.29 -5.71
N ASP A 159 13.61 0.83 -6.05
CA ASP A 159 13.41 -0.46 -6.73
C ASP A 159 14.02 -0.47 -8.14
N GLY A 160 13.92 0.66 -8.85
CA GLY A 160 14.57 0.85 -10.16
C GLY A 160 16.10 0.83 -10.07
N LEU A 161 16.69 1.42 -9.02
CA LEU A 161 18.13 1.36 -8.77
C LEU A 161 18.59 -0.05 -8.44
N TYR A 162 17.83 -0.78 -7.61
CA TYR A 162 18.13 -2.17 -7.26
C TYR A 162 18.11 -3.07 -8.50
N THR A 163 17.10 -2.91 -9.36
CA THR A 163 16.98 -3.64 -10.63
C THR A 163 18.11 -3.30 -11.60
N THR A 164 18.51 -2.03 -11.67
CA THR A 164 19.64 -1.59 -12.51
C THR A 164 20.96 -2.19 -12.03
N TYR A 165 21.14 -2.30 -10.71
CA TYR A 165 22.30 -2.93 -10.11
C TYR A 165 22.40 -4.42 -10.39
N GLU A 166 21.33 -5.18 -10.15
CA GLU A 166 21.31 -6.64 -10.36
C GLU A 166 21.70 -7.00 -11.80
N ASN A 167 21.39 -6.12 -12.75
CA ASN A 167 21.71 -6.28 -14.16
C ASN A 167 23.05 -5.66 -14.59
N ALA A 168 23.80 -5.01 -13.69
CA ALA A 168 25.05 -4.31 -14.03
C ALA A 168 26.23 -5.29 -14.23
N LYS A 169 26.82 -5.28 -15.44
CA LYS A 169 27.95 -6.16 -15.79
C LYS A 169 29.32 -5.63 -15.34
N CYS A 170 29.47 -4.32 -15.15
CA CYS A 170 30.73 -3.64 -14.77
C CYS A 170 30.54 -2.66 -13.60
N ASN A 171 31.63 -2.17 -12.98
CA ASN A 171 31.64 -1.17 -11.89
C ASN A 171 30.92 -1.57 -10.58
N LYS A 172 30.93 -2.88 -10.26
CA LYS A 172 30.27 -3.44 -9.06
C LYS A 172 30.63 -2.76 -7.73
N LYS A 173 31.89 -2.33 -7.53
CA LYS A 173 32.33 -1.63 -6.31
C LYS A 173 31.68 -0.24 -6.15
N ILE A 174 31.53 0.52 -7.23
CA ILE A 174 30.86 1.84 -7.21
C ILE A 174 29.35 1.64 -7.03
N CYS A 175 28.79 0.59 -7.66
CA CYS A 175 27.37 0.27 -7.49
C CYS A 175 27.04 -0.24 -6.08
N LEU A 176 27.96 -0.96 -5.41
CA LEU A 176 27.83 -1.35 -4.00
C LEU A 176 27.71 -0.14 -3.07
N ALA A 177 28.59 0.85 -3.21
CA ALA A 177 28.51 2.09 -2.41
C ALA A 177 27.22 2.89 -2.67
N LEU A 178 26.69 2.82 -3.90
CA LEU A 178 25.40 3.42 -4.23
C LEU A 178 24.22 2.64 -3.63
N ILE A 179 24.30 1.31 -3.58
CA ILE A 179 23.31 0.47 -2.90
C ILE A 179 23.31 0.75 -1.42
N ASP A 180 24.46 0.81 -0.76
CA ASP A 180 24.53 1.10 0.67
C ASP A 180 23.86 2.46 0.97
N CYS A 181 24.11 3.47 0.12
CA CYS A 181 23.43 4.76 0.20
C CYS A 181 21.91 4.66 -0.03
N VAL A 182 21.48 3.88 -1.02
CA VAL A 182 20.07 3.66 -1.37
C VAL A 182 19.35 2.88 -0.27
N GLU A 183 19.97 1.89 0.33
CA GLU A 183 19.47 1.14 1.48
C GLU A 183 19.35 2.03 2.70
N ILE A 184 20.32 2.91 2.98
CA ILE A 184 20.22 3.89 4.06
C ILE A 184 19.01 4.81 3.85
N VAL A 185 18.82 5.33 2.63
CA VAL A 185 17.67 6.17 2.28
C VAL A 185 16.37 5.37 2.40
N GLN A 186 16.34 4.14 1.91
CA GLN A 186 15.17 3.26 1.99
C GLN A 186 14.81 2.94 3.45
N GLN A 187 15.81 2.66 4.30
CA GLN A 187 15.62 2.42 5.73
C GLN A 187 15.20 3.67 6.47
N ALA A 188 15.74 4.84 6.11
CA ALA A 188 15.34 6.13 6.67
C ALA A 188 13.89 6.48 6.28
N VAL A 189 13.50 6.27 5.02
CA VAL A 189 12.12 6.48 4.53
C VAL A 189 11.18 5.48 5.19
N LYS A 190 11.52 4.19 5.25
CA LYS A 190 10.74 3.18 5.98
C LYS A 190 10.61 3.52 7.46
N SER A 191 11.68 4.04 8.07
CA SER A 191 11.66 4.49 9.47
C SER A 191 10.83 5.75 9.66
N LEU A 192 10.84 6.70 8.71
CA LEU A 192 10.00 7.89 8.71
C LEU A 192 8.52 7.54 8.53
N VAL A 193 8.21 6.64 7.59
CA VAL A 193 6.87 6.07 7.42
C VAL A 193 6.44 5.32 8.69
N ARG A 194 7.35 4.58 9.33
CA ARG A 194 7.09 3.88 10.60
C ARG A 194 6.90 4.83 11.79
N ARG A 195 7.69 5.89 11.92
CA ARG A 195 7.59 6.92 12.98
C ARG A 195 6.39 7.84 12.77
N GLN A 196 6.01 8.07 11.52
CA GLN A 196 4.72 8.67 11.14
C GLN A 196 3.55 7.84 11.71
N HIS A 197 3.65 6.50 11.75
CA HIS A 197 2.64 5.63 12.38
C HIS A 197 2.57 5.74 13.92
N GLN A 198 3.54 6.41 14.57
CA GLN A 198 3.59 6.64 16.02
C GLN A 198 3.20 8.08 16.42
N GLN A 199 2.69 8.90 15.49
CA GLN A 199 2.44 10.34 15.67
C GLN A 199 3.69 11.18 16.01
N GLU A 200 4.89 10.65 15.78
CA GLU A 200 6.13 11.44 15.85
C GLU A 200 6.29 12.29 14.59
N ASN A 201 6.83 13.52 14.73
CA ASN A 201 7.12 14.46 13.64
C ASN A 201 5.91 15.10 12.91
N VAL A 202 4.70 15.06 13.49
CA VAL A 202 3.49 15.67 12.88
C VAL A 202 3.67 17.14 12.52
N GLU A 203 4.38 17.91 13.35
CA GLU A 203 4.69 19.32 13.07
C GLU A 203 5.59 19.51 11.85
N ASN A 204 6.49 18.56 11.55
CA ASN A 204 7.29 18.60 10.33
C ASN A 204 6.42 18.37 9.09
N PHE A 205 5.43 17.47 9.16
CA PHE A 205 4.51 17.23 8.02
C PHE A 205 3.53 18.39 7.78
N ARG A 206 3.30 19.25 8.76
CA ARG A 206 2.56 20.52 8.60
C ARG A 206 3.43 21.65 8.07
N ASN A 207 4.75 21.48 8.09
CA ASN A 207 5.72 22.51 7.71
C ASN A 207 5.94 22.52 6.18
N GLN A 208 5.60 23.64 5.55
CA GLN A 208 5.72 23.81 4.09
C GLN A 208 7.18 23.78 3.60
N THR A 209 8.13 24.28 4.39
CA THR A 209 9.56 24.21 4.09
C THR A 209 10.07 22.77 4.12
N TYR A 210 9.55 21.96 5.02
CA TYR A 210 9.83 20.52 5.08
C TYR A 210 9.31 19.79 3.83
N TYR A 211 8.09 20.11 3.39
CA TYR A 211 7.52 19.58 2.13
C TYR A 211 8.38 19.95 0.91
N HIS A 212 8.78 21.23 0.78
CA HIS A 212 9.64 21.65 -0.33
C HIS A 212 11.03 21.00 -0.30
N SER A 213 11.55 20.67 0.88
CA SER A 213 12.80 19.92 1.02
C SER A 213 12.67 18.50 0.48
N TRP A 214 11.54 17.83 0.71
CA TRP A 214 11.21 16.53 0.12
C TRP A 214 11.07 16.58 -1.41
N ILE A 215 10.43 17.62 -1.95
CA ILE A 215 10.35 17.84 -3.40
C ILE A 215 11.74 17.99 -4.01
N ARG A 216 12.61 18.81 -3.40
CA ARG A 216 14.01 18.95 -3.84
C ARG A 216 14.75 17.62 -3.80
N PHE A 217 14.62 16.87 -2.71
CA PHE A 217 15.23 15.55 -2.57
C PHE A 217 14.81 14.59 -3.69
N ILE A 218 13.51 14.52 -3.99
CA ILE A 218 12.99 13.67 -5.08
C ILE A 218 13.49 14.13 -6.44
N ASN A 219 13.56 15.43 -6.69
CA ASN A 219 14.08 15.93 -7.95
C ASN A 219 15.56 15.57 -8.14
N VAL A 220 16.37 15.66 -7.07
CA VAL A 220 17.76 15.18 -7.11
C VAL A 220 17.84 13.69 -7.42
N LEU A 221 17.01 12.87 -6.76
CA LEU A 221 16.96 11.43 -7.02
C LEU A 221 16.56 11.10 -8.47
N LYS A 222 15.54 11.77 -9.01
CA LYS A 222 15.09 11.61 -10.40
C LYS A 222 16.16 12.01 -11.40
N ILE A 223 16.85 13.13 -11.16
CA ILE A 223 17.98 13.58 -12.01
C ILE A 223 19.07 12.52 -11.99
N LYS A 224 19.47 12.03 -10.81
CA LYS A 224 20.50 11.00 -10.68
C LYS A 224 20.11 9.71 -11.38
N LEU A 225 18.85 9.27 -11.28
CA LEU A 225 18.33 8.11 -12.00
C LEU A 225 18.42 8.31 -13.53
N SER A 226 18.06 9.49 -14.03
CA SER A 226 18.11 9.79 -15.47
C SER A 226 19.54 9.91 -16.03
N THR A 227 20.52 10.26 -15.20
CA THR A 227 21.94 10.33 -15.57
C THR A 227 22.65 8.98 -15.54
N VAL A 228 22.08 7.96 -14.90
CA VAL A 228 22.52 6.55 -15.02
C VAL A 228 21.92 5.96 -16.30
N ARG A 229 22.20 6.57 -17.45
CA ARG A 229 22.16 5.86 -18.74
C ARG A 229 23.58 5.36 -18.97
N PHE A 230 23.80 4.08 -18.68
CA PHE A 230 24.94 3.40 -19.27
C PHE A 230 24.76 3.47 -20.79
N GLY A 231 25.75 4.05 -21.48
CA GLY A 231 25.74 4.22 -22.94
C GLY A 231 25.52 2.88 -23.66
N PRO A 232 25.09 2.92 -24.93
CA PRO A 232 24.82 1.70 -25.68
C PRO A 232 26.08 0.85 -25.82
N VAL A 233 25.82 -0.46 -25.86
CA VAL A 233 26.72 -1.62 -26.00
C VAL A 233 27.80 -1.40 -27.06
#